data_AF-A0A7J0AIZ2-F1
#
_entry.id   AF-A0A7J0AIZ2-F1
#
_cell.length_a   1.000
_cell.length_b   1.000
_cell.length_c   1.000
_cell.angle_alpha   90.00
_cell.angle_beta   90.00
_cell.angle_gamma   90.00
#
_symmetry.space_group_name_H-M   'P 1'
#
loop_
_entity.id
_entity.type
_entity.pdbx_description
1 polymer ?
#
loop_
_entity_poly.entity_id
_entity_poly.type
_entity_poly.pdbx_seq_one_letter_code
_entity_poly.pdbx_strand_id
1 'polypeptide(L)'
;MAGKRNTYRQRRAKRPKKMTAHARAVLIVTLATAATFAALACCGHQFNKSEEARYEAGRPHSVCLLNVELPDETPEIKLAYNGFDVSFNPSHHQPNYSAWELTAEKANGQLPRKSKFAPDNDVYGCATLEDYRNSGFDRGHMVPAGDMKWDINAMEDSHLLTNICPQDHALNGGRWASLENKCREWAQRDSLLVIICGPILSDRMPRTIGSSAISVPERFFKVIFAPYANPPRAIGFIMPNSAPQEGLESLAVSVDNVEEITGFDFFSCLPDDIESEVESQVNYRIWNRRKR
;
A
#
# COMPACT_ATOMS: atom_id res chain seq x y z
N MET A 1 18.77 -12.62 -8.72
CA MET A 1 18.51 -11.20 -9.06
C MET A 1 18.38 -10.90 -10.56
N ALA A 2 19.06 -11.62 -11.48
CA ALA A 2 19.01 -11.31 -12.92
C ALA A 2 17.63 -11.52 -13.58
N GLY A 3 16.83 -12.49 -13.12
CA GLY A 3 15.50 -12.79 -13.67
C GLY A 3 14.46 -11.67 -13.43
N LYS A 4 14.33 -11.18 -12.20
CA LYS A 4 13.31 -10.16 -11.82
C LYS A 4 13.52 -8.81 -12.50
N ARG A 5 14.79 -8.37 -12.56
CA ARG A 5 15.19 -7.16 -13.32
C ARG A 5 14.87 -7.27 -14.81
N ASN A 6 14.89 -8.49 -15.37
CA ASN A 6 14.55 -8.72 -16.76
C ASN A 6 13.03 -8.56 -17.00
N THR A 7 12.20 -9.08 -16.08
CA THR A 7 10.74 -8.95 -16.16
C THR A 7 10.27 -7.50 -16.09
N TYR A 8 10.76 -6.73 -15.12
CA TYR A 8 10.46 -5.29 -15.03
C TYR A 8 10.88 -4.53 -16.30
N ARG A 9 12.13 -4.73 -16.75
CA ARG A 9 12.65 -4.05 -17.97
C ARG A 9 11.84 -4.40 -19.21
N GLN A 10 11.35 -5.63 -19.33
CA GLN A 10 10.50 -6.05 -20.44
C GLN A 10 9.13 -5.38 -20.43
N ARG A 11 8.49 -5.21 -19.26
CA ARG A 11 7.22 -4.47 -19.12
C ARG A 11 7.44 -2.99 -19.42
N ARG A 12 8.44 -2.38 -18.77
CA ARG A 12 8.83 -0.98 -18.93
C ARG A 12 9.15 -0.58 -20.37
N ALA A 13 9.82 -1.46 -21.13
CA ALA A 13 10.20 -1.18 -22.51
C ALA A 13 9.00 -1.02 -23.46
N LYS A 14 7.82 -1.51 -23.08
CA LYS A 14 6.59 -1.42 -23.88
C LYS A 14 5.77 -0.15 -23.60
N ARG A 15 6.03 0.57 -22.50
CA ARG A 15 5.24 1.75 -22.09
C ARG A 15 5.59 3.03 -22.88
N PRO A 16 4.61 3.83 -23.34
CA PRO A 16 4.81 5.16 -23.94
C PRO A 16 5.44 6.19 -22.98
N LYS A 17 6.29 7.07 -23.52
CA LYS A 17 7.13 8.00 -22.73
C LYS A 17 6.51 9.38 -22.42
N LYS A 18 5.33 9.72 -22.96
CA LYS A 18 4.69 11.03 -22.76
C LYS A 18 3.16 10.91 -22.76
N MET A 19 2.52 11.62 -21.83
CA MET A 19 1.08 11.79 -21.77
C MET A 19 0.49 12.36 -23.07
N THR A 20 -0.58 11.74 -23.55
CA THR A 20 -1.41 12.29 -24.63
C THR A 20 -2.50 13.21 -24.08
N ALA A 21 -2.98 14.15 -24.89
CA ALA A 21 -4.10 15.02 -24.51
C ALA A 21 -5.40 14.23 -24.23
N HIS A 22 -5.57 13.08 -24.88
CA HIS A 22 -6.73 12.21 -24.71
C HIS A 22 -6.70 11.47 -23.36
N ALA A 23 -5.54 10.94 -22.96
CA ALA A 23 -5.36 10.32 -21.65
C ALA A 23 -5.58 11.31 -20.50
N ARG A 24 -5.13 12.57 -20.65
CA ARG A 24 -5.44 13.65 -19.69
C ARG A 24 -6.95 13.86 -19.54
N ALA A 25 -7.71 13.82 -20.63
CA ALA A 25 -9.16 13.97 -20.58
C ALA A 25 -9.86 12.76 -19.94
N VAL A 26 -9.41 11.53 -20.25
CA VAL A 26 -9.95 10.29 -19.66
C VAL A 26 -9.72 10.23 -18.15
N LEU A 27 -8.53 10.62 -17.69
CA LEU A 27 -8.20 10.71 -16.26
C LEU A 27 -9.06 11.74 -15.53
N ILE A 28 -9.22 12.93 -16.11
CA ILE A 28 -10.07 13.98 -15.53
C ILE A 28 -11.53 13.49 -15.44
N VAL A 29 -12.05 12.82 -16.47
CA VAL A 29 -13.44 12.33 -16.49
C VAL A 29 -13.66 11.19 -15.50
N THR A 30 -12.76 10.20 -15.45
CA THR A 30 -12.85 9.06 -14.52
C THR A 30 -12.66 9.45 -13.05
N LEU A 31 -11.79 10.42 -12.77
CA LEU A 31 -11.61 10.94 -11.43
C LEU A 31 -12.70 11.93 -11.01
N ALA A 32 -13.23 12.75 -11.94
CA ALA A 32 -14.32 13.69 -11.66
C ALA A 32 -15.63 12.96 -11.32
N THR A 33 -15.93 11.85 -11.97
CA THR A 33 -17.12 11.05 -11.62
C THR A 33 -16.99 10.50 -10.21
N ALA A 34 -15.89 9.84 -9.86
CA ALA A 34 -15.66 9.29 -8.52
C ALA A 34 -15.65 10.37 -7.41
N ALA A 35 -15.04 11.53 -7.66
CA ALA A 35 -15.00 12.64 -6.70
C ALA A 35 -16.36 13.32 -6.48
N THR A 36 -17.18 13.43 -7.53
CA THR A 36 -18.53 14.01 -7.43
C THR A 36 -19.46 13.08 -6.65
N PHE A 37 -19.32 11.76 -6.82
CA PHE A 37 -20.04 10.78 -6.00
C PHE A 37 -19.56 10.77 -4.55
N ALA A 38 -18.25 10.85 -4.28
CA ALA A 38 -17.75 10.97 -2.92
C ALA A 38 -18.28 12.24 -2.22
N ALA A 39 -18.31 13.38 -2.92
CA ALA A 39 -18.84 14.64 -2.38
C ALA A 39 -20.36 14.58 -2.12
N LEU A 40 -21.15 14.01 -3.02
CA LEU A 40 -22.59 13.82 -2.84
C LEU A 40 -22.92 12.87 -1.68
N ALA A 41 -22.11 11.83 -1.48
CA ALA A 41 -22.21 10.92 -0.32
C ALA A 41 -21.90 11.66 0.98
N CYS A 42 -20.84 12.48 0.99
CA CYS A 42 -20.47 13.32 2.14
C CYS A 42 -21.51 14.40 2.47
N CYS A 43 -22.32 14.84 1.50
CA CYS A 43 -23.41 15.81 1.70
C CYS A 43 -24.73 15.16 2.16
N GLY A 44 -24.76 13.84 2.41
CA GLY A 44 -25.98 13.13 2.79
C GLY A 44 -27.03 13.09 1.67
N HIS A 45 -26.61 13.26 0.41
CA HIS A 45 -27.50 13.15 -0.72
C HIS A 45 -27.90 11.69 -0.92
N GLN A 46 -29.21 11.41 -0.91
CA GLN A 46 -29.72 10.06 -1.13
C GLN A 46 -29.65 9.77 -2.63
N PHE A 47 -28.68 8.94 -3.03
CA PHE A 47 -28.50 8.58 -4.42
C PHE A 47 -29.71 7.84 -4.96
N ASN A 48 -30.13 8.18 -6.18
CA ASN A 48 -31.12 7.37 -6.86
C ASN A 48 -30.46 6.08 -7.41
N LYS A 49 -31.27 5.07 -7.77
CA LYS A 49 -30.78 3.78 -8.30
C LYS A 49 -29.83 3.90 -9.50
N SER A 50 -29.96 4.95 -10.32
CA SER A 50 -29.09 5.17 -11.48
C SER A 50 -27.74 5.81 -11.10
N GLU A 51 -27.71 6.56 -10.00
CA GLU A 51 -26.53 7.18 -9.41
C GLU A 51 -25.75 6.19 -8.55
N GLU A 52 -26.44 5.36 -7.77
CA GLU A 52 -25.83 4.21 -7.06
C GLU A 52 -25.17 3.26 -8.06
N ALA A 53 -25.84 2.94 -9.17
CA ALA A 53 -25.27 2.11 -10.23
C ALA A 53 -24.05 2.75 -10.91
N ARG A 54 -23.95 4.09 -10.96
CA ARG A 54 -22.79 4.81 -11.52
C ARG A 54 -21.62 4.92 -10.53
N TYR A 55 -21.90 5.03 -9.23
CA TYR A 55 -20.89 4.96 -8.17
C TYR A 55 -20.33 3.53 -8.04
N GLU A 56 -21.20 2.52 -8.06
CA GLU A 56 -20.83 1.11 -8.19
C GLU A 56 -20.08 0.81 -9.50
N ALA A 57 -20.39 1.52 -10.60
CA ALA A 57 -19.61 1.45 -11.84
C ALA A 57 -18.32 2.29 -11.82
N GLY A 58 -18.09 3.13 -10.80
CA GLY A 58 -16.83 3.85 -10.53
C GLY A 58 -15.90 3.15 -9.54
N ARG A 59 -16.44 2.28 -8.67
CA ARG A 59 -15.67 1.27 -7.89
C ARG A 59 -14.72 0.36 -8.68
N PRO A 60 -14.95 0.00 -9.97
CA PRO A 60 -14.05 -0.89 -10.70
C PRO A 60 -12.64 -0.34 -10.83
N HIS A 61 -12.45 0.99 -10.84
CA HIS A 61 -11.12 1.60 -10.87
C HIS A 61 -10.43 1.60 -9.50
N SER A 62 -11.20 1.69 -8.41
CA SER A 62 -10.67 1.68 -7.05
C SER A 62 -10.19 0.28 -6.64
N VAL A 63 -10.98 -0.75 -6.94
CA VAL A 63 -10.59 -2.17 -6.83
C VAL A 63 -9.37 -2.48 -7.71
N CYS A 64 -9.27 -1.84 -8.87
CA CYS A 64 -8.17 -2.09 -9.78
C CYS A 64 -6.84 -1.49 -9.31
N LEU A 65 -6.85 -0.28 -8.74
CA LEU A 65 -5.63 0.38 -8.23
C LEU A 65 -5.01 -0.35 -7.03
N LEU A 66 -5.76 -1.24 -6.38
CA LEU A 66 -5.28 -2.11 -5.29
C LEU A 66 -4.67 -3.43 -5.80
N ASN A 67 -4.90 -3.78 -7.07
CA ASN A 67 -4.31 -4.95 -7.68
C ASN A 67 -2.86 -4.68 -8.06
N VAL A 68 -1.99 -5.64 -7.76
CA VAL A 68 -0.56 -5.60 -8.09
C VAL A 68 -0.23 -6.86 -8.87
N GLU A 69 0.48 -6.73 -9.98
CA GLU A 69 0.92 -7.90 -10.74
C GLU A 69 2.26 -8.39 -10.24
N LEU A 70 2.30 -9.61 -9.74
CA LEU A 70 3.50 -10.25 -9.21
C LEU A 70 4.21 -11.05 -10.32
N PRO A 71 5.51 -11.34 -10.17
CA PRO A 71 6.16 -12.37 -10.98
C PRO A 71 5.48 -13.73 -10.78
N ASP A 72 5.22 -14.48 -11.86
CA ASP A 72 4.50 -15.77 -11.87
C ASP A 72 4.97 -16.79 -10.82
N GLU A 73 6.28 -16.79 -10.52
CA GLU A 73 6.92 -17.70 -9.58
C GLU A 73 6.76 -17.28 -8.10
N THR A 74 6.07 -16.17 -7.82
CA THR A 74 5.92 -15.66 -6.45
C THR A 74 4.74 -16.37 -5.78
N PRO A 75 4.94 -17.14 -4.70
CA PRO A 75 3.83 -17.77 -3.98
C PRO A 75 2.86 -16.72 -3.44
N GLU A 76 1.57 -16.92 -3.66
CA GLU A 76 0.51 -15.99 -3.28
C GLU A 76 -0.76 -16.72 -2.83
N ILE A 77 -1.34 -16.25 -1.74
CA ILE A 77 -2.73 -16.47 -1.35
C ILE A 77 -3.38 -15.09 -1.24
N LYS A 78 -4.42 -14.81 -2.05
CA LYS A 78 -5.15 -13.55 -2.00
C LYS A 78 -6.19 -13.59 -0.89
N LEU A 79 -6.10 -12.65 0.04
CA LEU A 79 -6.96 -12.53 1.22
C LEU A 79 -7.64 -11.17 1.18
N ALA A 80 -8.95 -11.16 1.40
CA ALA A 80 -9.75 -9.94 1.50
C ALA A 80 -10.24 -9.78 2.94
N TYR A 81 -9.87 -8.66 3.55
CA TYR A 81 -10.25 -8.30 4.92
C TYR A 81 -11.11 -7.05 4.92
N ASN A 82 -11.64 -6.66 6.09
CA ASN A 82 -12.42 -5.45 6.16
C ASN A 82 -11.55 -4.21 5.94
N GLY A 83 -11.68 -3.61 4.75
CA GLY A 83 -11.04 -2.35 4.39
C GLY A 83 -9.65 -2.46 3.74
N PHE A 84 -9.11 -3.67 3.54
CA PHE A 84 -7.83 -3.90 2.87
C PHE A 84 -7.71 -5.32 2.32
N ASP A 85 -6.82 -5.49 1.34
CA ASP A 85 -6.47 -6.77 0.75
C ASP A 85 -5.02 -7.14 1.08
N VAL A 86 -4.72 -8.44 1.11
CA VAL A 86 -3.38 -8.98 1.35
C VAL A 86 -3.04 -10.02 0.30
N SER A 87 -1.89 -9.87 -0.33
CA SER A 87 -1.21 -10.96 -1.04
C SER A 87 -0.29 -11.65 -0.05
N PHE A 88 -0.68 -12.82 0.45
CA PHE A 88 0.06 -13.55 1.47
C PHE A 88 1.05 -14.54 0.89
N ASN A 89 2.28 -14.58 1.41
CA ASN A 89 3.31 -15.51 0.97
C ASN A 89 3.50 -16.64 2.00
N PRO A 90 2.98 -17.85 1.75
CA PRO A 90 3.08 -18.95 2.71
C PRO A 90 4.51 -19.47 2.88
N SER A 91 5.42 -19.21 1.95
CA SER A 91 6.83 -19.62 2.07
C SER A 91 7.62 -18.71 3.03
N HIS A 92 7.14 -17.50 3.27
CA HIS A 92 7.77 -16.54 4.17
C HIS A 92 6.95 -16.25 5.43
N HIS A 93 5.74 -16.81 5.55
CA HIS A 93 4.80 -16.61 6.66
C HIS A 93 4.41 -15.14 6.87
N GLN A 94 4.41 -14.34 5.81
CA GLN A 94 4.17 -12.89 5.85
C GLN A 94 3.65 -12.40 4.47
N PRO A 95 3.09 -11.19 4.35
CA PRO A 95 2.56 -10.71 3.08
C PRO A 95 3.67 -10.44 2.06
N ASN A 96 3.40 -10.72 0.77
CA ASN A 96 4.12 -10.07 -0.33
C ASN A 96 3.83 -8.56 -0.31
N TYR A 97 2.56 -8.21 -0.17
CA TYR A 97 2.07 -6.85 0.04
C TYR A 97 0.68 -6.84 0.68
N SER A 98 0.33 -5.72 1.29
CA SER A 98 -1.03 -5.36 1.67
C SER A 98 -1.43 -4.07 0.96
N ALA A 99 -2.67 -3.96 0.50
CA ALA A 99 -3.18 -2.82 -0.25
C ALA A 99 -4.49 -2.28 0.35
N TRP A 100 -4.61 -0.96 0.49
CA TRP A 100 -5.82 -0.33 1.01
C TRP A 100 -6.04 1.08 0.50
N GLU A 101 -7.29 1.52 0.60
CA GLU A 101 -7.67 2.91 0.42
C GLU A 101 -7.78 3.63 1.77
N LEU A 102 -7.06 4.74 1.88
CA LEU A 102 -7.15 5.65 3.01
C LEU A 102 -7.83 6.95 2.56
N THR A 103 -9.13 7.07 2.86
CA THR A 103 -9.88 8.31 2.63
C THR A 103 -9.65 9.29 3.77
N ALA A 104 -9.94 10.58 3.54
CA ALA A 104 -9.94 11.61 4.58
C ALA A 104 -10.83 11.25 5.78
N GLU A 105 -11.98 10.62 5.52
CA GLU A 105 -12.91 10.13 6.53
C GLU A 105 -12.28 9.00 7.36
N LYS A 106 -11.77 7.95 6.71
CA LYS A 106 -11.11 6.82 7.38
C LYS A 106 -9.91 7.28 8.22
N ALA A 107 -9.13 8.23 7.70
CA ALA A 107 -7.99 8.83 8.38
C ALA A 107 -8.36 9.63 9.64
N ASN A 108 -9.63 10.05 9.76
CA ASN A 108 -10.19 10.75 10.93
C ASN A 108 -10.91 9.81 11.90
N GLY A 109 -10.84 8.49 11.71
CA GLY A 109 -11.41 7.49 12.61
C GLY A 109 -10.95 7.69 14.06
N GLN A 110 -11.91 7.61 15.00
CA GLN A 110 -11.68 7.90 16.43
C GLN A 110 -11.80 6.67 17.33
N LEU A 111 -12.01 5.46 16.78
CA LEU A 111 -12.07 4.26 17.60
C LEU A 111 -10.76 4.11 18.40
N PRO A 112 -10.87 3.80 19.70
CA PRO A 112 -9.68 3.58 20.52
C PRO A 112 -8.92 2.37 19.98
N ARG A 113 -7.59 2.48 19.93
CA ARG A 113 -6.75 1.38 19.44
C ARG A 113 -6.91 0.17 20.37
N LYS A 114 -7.33 -0.95 19.81
CA LYS A 114 -7.28 -2.27 20.44
C LYS A 114 -6.09 -3.02 19.84
N SER A 115 -5.15 -3.48 20.67
CA SER A 115 -3.99 -4.24 20.18
C SER A 115 -4.07 -5.68 20.64
N LYS A 116 -4.75 -6.51 19.84
CA LYS A 116 -4.88 -7.94 20.08
C LYS A 116 -4.54 -8.69 18.79
N PHE A 117 -3.29 -9.12 18.69
CA PHE A 117 -2.82 -9.93 17.58
C PHE A 117 -3.37 -11.35 17.65
N ALA A 118 -3.65 -11.94 16.50
CA ALA A 118 -4.11 -13.32 16.38
C ALA A 118 -3.61 -13.93 15.06
N PRO A 119 -3.35 -15.25 15.03
CA PRO A 119 -3.20 -15.96 13.77
C PRO A 119 -4.54 -15.98 13.02
N ASP A 120 -4.46 -15.94 11.70
CA ASP A 120 -5.56 -16.37 10.84
C ASP A 120 -5.43 -17.88 10.62
N ASN A 121 -6.27 -18.67 11.32
CA ASN A 121 -6.15 -20.13 11.36
C ASN A 121 -6.63 -20.80 10.07
N ASP A 122 -7.34 -20.07 9.20
CA ASP A 122 -7.84 -20.60 7.93
C ASP A 122 -6.84 -20.40 6.78
N VAL A 123 -5.73 -19.70 7.04
CA VAL A 123 -4.70 -19.39 6.05
C VAL A 123 -3.49 -20.31 6.23
N TYR A 124 -3.26 -21.18 5.25
CA TYR A 124 -2.08 -22.02 5.20
C TYR A 124 -0.79 -21.19 5.24
N GLY A 125 0.14 -21.57 6.13
CA GLY A 125 1.40 -20.85 6.31
C GLY A 125 1.27 -19.58 7.16
N CYS A 126 0.13 -19.28 7.77
CA CYS A 126 0.02 -18.19 8.72
C CYS A 126 0.91 -18.44 9.95
N ALA A 127 1.62 -17.41 10.39
CA ALA A 127 2.45 -17.47 11.60
C ALA A 127 1.62 -17.64 12.87
N THR A 128 2.25 -18.10 13.94
CA THR A 128 1.66 -18.10 15.28
C THR A 128 2.22 -16.98 16.15
N LEU A 129 1.54 -16.67 17.26
CA LEU A 129 2.06 -15.69 18.23
C LEU A 129 3.38 -16.15 18.89
N GLU A 130 3.59 -17.46 19.00
CA GLU A 130 4.80 -18.02 19.60
C GLU A 130 6.03 -17.78 18.72
N ASP A 131 5.86 -17.76 17.40
CA ASP A 131 6.98 -17.48 16.47
C ASP A 131 7.61 -16.10 16.68
N TYR A 132 6.82 -15.13 17.14
CA TYR A 132 7.29 -13.78 17.46
C TYR A 132 7.82 -13.64 18.89
N ARG A 133 7.56 -14.60 19.77
CA ARG A 133 7.91 -14.51 21.18
C ARG A 133 9.43 -14.52 21.38
N ASN A 134 9.94 -13.54 22.12
CA ASN A 134 11.38 -13.38 22.38
C ASN A 134 12.27 -13.33 21.12
N SER A 135 11.69 -12.99 19.96
CA SER A 135 12.41 -12.96 18.68
C SER A 135 13.37 -11.77 18.55
N GLY A 136 13.15 -10.73 19.36
CA GLY A 136 13.85 -9.44 19.22
C GLY A 136 13.22 -8.49 18.19
N PHE A 137 12.13 -8.92 17.50
CA PHE A 137 11.41 -8.10 16.53
C PHE A 137 10.01 -7.74 17.02
N ASP A 138 9.55 -6.57 16.62
CA ASP A 138 8.16 -6.17 16.77
C ASP A 138 7.27 -6.93 15.76
N ARG A 139 6.00 -7.05 16.11
CA ARG A 139 4.92 -7.41 15.18
C ARG A 139 4.55 -6.15 14.37
N GLY A 140 5.35 -5.86 13.35
CA GLY A 140 5.21 -4.68 12.50
C GLY A 140 4.05 -4.83 11.52
N HIS A 141 3.17 -3.82 11.46
CA HIS A 141 2.01 -3.84 10.58
C HIS A 141 2.38 -3.37 9.17
N MET A 142 1.84 -4.02 8.13
CA MET A 142 1.85 -3.45 6.77
C MET A 142 0.69 -2.47 6.60
N VAL A 143 -0.54 -2.91 6.93
CA VAL A 143 -1.69 -2.03 7.13
C VAL A 143 -1.79 -1.62 8.59
N PRO A 144 -1.54 -0.35 8.96
CA PRO A 144 -1.48 0.04 10.36
C PRO A 144 -2.87 0.12 10.98
N ALA A 145 -3.01 -0.37 12.21
CA ALA A 145 -4.26 -0.23 12.98
C ALA A 145 -4.73 1.23 13.14
N GLY A 146 -3.81 2.20 13.03
CA GLY A 146 -4.14 3.63 13.05
C GLY A 146 -4.97 4.09 11.84
N ASP A 147 -4.87 3.40 10.71
CA ASP A 147 -5.64 3.69 9.49
C ASP A 147 -7.02 3.00 9.51
N MET A 148 -7.25 2.09 10.47
CA MET A 148 -8.48 1.31 10.63
C MET A 148 -9.33 1.76 11.83
N LYS A 149 -9.12 2.97 12.34
CA LYS A 149 -9.90 3.53 13.47
C LYS A 149 -11.34 3.92 13.14
N TRP A 150 -11.82 3.62 11.95
CA TRP A 150 -13.17 3.91 11.48
C TRP A 150 -14.11 2.71 11.64
N ASP A 151 -13.58 1.49 11.81
CA ASP A 151 -14.38 0.27 12.02
C ASP A 151 -13.63 -0.74 12.92
N ILE A 152 -14.36 -1.39 13.83
CA ILE A 152 -13.74 -2.32 14.79
C ILE A 152 -13.25 -3.62 14.15
N ASN A 153 -13.97 -4.15 13.15
CA ASN A 153 -13.57 -5.37 12.45
C ASN A 153 -12.35 -5.08 11.58
N ALA A 154 -12.30 -3.93 10.89
CA ALA A 154 -11.12 -3.51 10.15
C ALA A 154 -9.88 -3.37 11.06
N MET A 155 -10.07 -2.84 12.28
CA MET A 155 -9.00 -2.76 13.26
C MET A 155 -8.55 -4.14 13.75
N GLU A 156 -9.48 -5.05 14.02
CA GLU A 156 -9.14 -6.42 14.44
C GLU A 156 -8.42 -7.18 13.32
N ASP A 157 -8.92 -7.10 12.09
CA ASP A 157 -8.30 -7.70 10.90
C ASP A 157 -6.87 -7.18 10.69
N SER A 158 -6.61 -5.88 10.92
CA SER A 158 -5.24 -5.33 10.81
C SER A 158 -4.23 -5.95 11.78
N HIS A 159 -4.69 -6.61 12.85
CA HIS A 159 -3.85 -7.33 13.81
C HIS A 159 -3.70 -8.83 13.51
N LEU A 160 -4.28 -9.33 12.42
CA LEU A 160 -4.05 -10.70 11.96
C LEU A 160 -2.61 -10.86 11.48
N LEU A 161 -1.97 -11.98 11.82
CA LEU A 161 -0.55 -12.21 11.51
C LEU A 161 -0.26 -12.32 10.00
N THR A 162 -1.28 -12.49 9.15
CA THR A 162 -1.18 -12.36 7.69
C THR A 162 -0.81 -10.95 7.22
N ASN A 163 -1.02 -9.92 8.05
CA ASN A 163 -0.64 -8.52 7.81
C ASN A 163 0.65 -8.10 8.56
N ILE A 164 1.31 -9.02 9.25
CA ILE A 164 2.42 -8.73 10.16
C ILE A 164 3.75 -9.23 9.60
N CYS A 165 4.81 -8.44 9.79
CA CYS A 165 6.19 -8.83 9.48
C CYS A 165 7.10 -8.64 10.72
N PRO A 166 8.23 -9.37 10.81
CA PRO A 166 9.28 -9.11 11.80
C PRO A 166 9.95 -7.76 11.51
N GLN A 167 9.65 -6.75 12.33
CA GLN A 167 10.15 -5.40 12.13
C GLN A 167 11.04 -4.98 13.30
N ASP A 168 12.21 -4.40 13.01
CA ASP A 168 13.10 -3.83 14.00
C ASP A 168 12.38 -2.70 14.74
N HIS A 169 12.52 -2.67 16.06
CA HIS A 169 11.81 -1.72 16.91
C HIS A 169 12.10 -0.25 16.53
N ALA A 170 13.35 0.06 16.17
CA ALA A 170 13.74 1.42 15.83
C ALA A 170 13.20 1.86 14.46
N LEU A 171 12.98 0.92 13.54
CA LEU A 171 12.22 1.20 12.32
C LEU A 171 10.74 1.41 12.64
N ASN A 172 10.11 0.42 13.30
CA ASN A 172 8.67 0.34 13.56
C ASN A 172 8.17 1.57 14.33
N GLY A 173 8.78 1.85 15.49
CA GLY A 173 8.45 3.01 16.32
C GLY A 173 9.00 4.34 15.81
N GLY A 174 9.89 4.31 14.81
CA GLY A 174 10.59 5.48 14.29
C GLY A 174 10.05 5.98 12.96
N ARG A 175 10.85 5.79 11.89
CA ARG A 175 10.55 6.33 10.56
C ARG A 175 9.33 5.69 9.90
N TRP A 176 9.04 4.43 10.21
CA TRP A 176 7.86 3.76 9.69
C TRP A 176 6.57 4.39 10.23
N ALA A 177 6.45 4.50 11.56
CA ALA A 177 5.33 5.23 12.20
C ALA A 177 5.24 6.70 11.75
N SER A 178 6.38 7.36 11.50
CA SER A 178 6.39 8.72 10.95
C SER A 178 5.76 8.79 9.56
N LEU A 179 6.05 7.83 8.68
CA LEU A 179 5.46 7.73 7.35
C LEU A 179 3.96 7.41 7.42
N GLU A 180 3.53 6.53 8.34
CA GLU A 180 2.11 6.24 8.56
C GLU A 180 1.33 7.48 9.01
N ASN A 181 1.88 8.28 9.92
CA ASN A 181 1.30 9.57 10.30
C ASN A 181 1.16 10.51 9.10
N LYS A 182 2.19 10.57 8.24
CA LYS A 182 2.15 11.37 7.02
C LYS A 182 1.09 10.90 6.04
N CYS A 183 0.87 9.60 5.89
CA CYS A 183 -0.19 9.05 5.05
C CYS A 183 -1.57 9.56 5.51
N ARG A 184 -1.85 9.57 6.82
CA ARG A 184 -3.10 10.13 7.35
C ARG A 184 -3.25 11.62 7.09
N GLU A 185 -2.19 12.41 7.29
CA GLU A 185 -2.18 13.85 6.96
C GLU A 185 -2.45 14.08 5.46
N TRP A 186 -1.80 13.30 4.59
CA TRP A 186 -1.95 13.41 3.14
C TRP A 186 -3.33 12.96 2.67
N ALA A 187 -3.91 11.91 3.24
CA ALA A 187 -5.28 11.49 2.95
C ALA A 187 -6.30 12.59 3.28
N GLN A 188 -6.14 13.27 4.41
CA GLN A 188 -6.98 14.43 4.74
C GLN A 188 -6.84 15.58 3.74
N ARG A 189 -5.63 15.86 3.27
CA ARG A 189 -5.39 16.93 2.28
C ARG A 189 -5.92 16.55 0.90
N ASP A 190 -5.65 15.33 0.45
CA ASP A 190 -5.79 14.86 -0.93
C ASP A 190 -7.05 14.02 -1.17
N SER A 191 -7.94 13.97 -0.18
CA SER A 191 -9.22 13.25 -0.14
C SER A 191 -9.10 11.71 -0.06
N LEU A 192 -8.20 11.11 -0.85
CA LEU A 192 -7.99 9.66 -0.87
C LEU A 192 -6.55 9.34 -1.27
N LEU A 193 -5.97 8.36 -0.58
CA LEU A 193 -4.75 7.66 -0.98
C LEU A 193 -5.04 6.20 -1.26
N VAL A 194 -4.38 5.67 -2.30
CA VAL A 194 -4.17 4.23 -2.49
C VAL A 194 -2.78 3.92 -1.94
N ILE A 195 -2.69 2.96 -1.02
CA ILE A 195 -1.43 2.61 -0.36
C ILE A 195 -1.19 1.12 -0.52
N ILE A 196 0.01 0.78 -0.98
CA ILE A 196 0.49 -0.60 -1.14
C ILE A 196 1.78 -0.72 -0.34
N CYS A 197 1.86 -1.71 0.53
CA CYS A 197 2.91 -1.79 1.54
C CYS A 197 3.37 -3.23 1.72
N GLY A 198 4.68 -3.46 1.86
CA GLY A 198 5.17 -4.82 2.07
C GLY A 198 6.65 -4.91 2.40
N PRO A 199 7.13 -6.11 2.76
CA PRO A 199 8.54 -6.43 2.86
C PRO A 199 9.19 -6.62 1.48
N ILE A 200 10.51 -6.42 1.39
CA ILE A 200 11.29 -6.78 0.20
C ILE A 200 11.78 -8.22 0.33
N LEU A 201 10.97 -9.18 -0.11
CA LEU A 201 11.26 -10.62 -0.03
C LEU A 201 12.23 -11.11 -1.11
N SER A 202 12.60 -10.26 -2.07
CA SER A 202 13.60 -10.56 -3.10
C SER A 202 15.04 -10.44 -2.61
N ASP A 203 15.26 -9.83 -1.45
CA ASP A 203 16.57 -9.69 -0.82
C ASP A 203 17.06 -11.02 -0.24
N ARG A 204 18.37 -11.13 -0.04
CA ARG A 204 18.92 -12.20 0.77
C ARG A 204 18.58 -11.93 2.24
N MET A 205 17.73 -12.76 2.82
CA MET A 205 17.32 -12.68 4.22
C MET A 205 18.04 -13.77 5.04
N PRO A 206 19.13 -13.45 5.78
CA PRO A 206 19.90 -14.45 6.51
C PRO A 206 19.29 -14.86 7.86
N ARG A 207 18.28 -14.11 8.33
CA ARG A 207 17.68 -14.29 9.65
C ARG A 207 16.26 -14.84 9.51
N THR A 208 15.89 -15.70 10.45
CA THR A 208 14.54 -16.20 10.63
C THR A 208 14.15 -16.13 12.11
N ILE A 209 12.85 -16.12 12.40
CA ILE A 209 12.32 -16.16 13.77
C ILE A 209 11.32 -17.31 13.95
N GLY A 210 11.13 -17.74 15.20
CA GLY A 210 10.15 -18.77 15.55
C GLY A 210 10.50 -20.17 15.07
N SER A 211 9.68 -21.15 15.47
CA SER A 211 9.81 -22.53 15.00
C SER A 211 9.38 -22.68 13.54
N SER A 212 8.52 -21.78 13.06
CA SER A 212 8.11 -21.73 11.65
C SER A 212 9.17 -21.12 10.73
N ALA A 213 10.28 -20.62 11.28
CA ALA A 213 11.36 -19.98 10.52
C ALA A 213 10.87 -18.83 9.61
N ILE A 214 10.03 -17.95 10.15
CA ILE A 214 9.54 -16.74 9.46
C ILE A 214 10.75 -15.92 9.01
N SER A 215 10.82 -15.60 7.72
CA SER A 215 11.93 -14.83 7.17
C SER A 215 11.92 -13.39 7.70
N VAL A 216 13.07 -12.87 8.13
CA VAL A 216 13.20 -11.47 8.55
C VAL A 216 13.58 -10.61 7.34
N PRO A 217 12.71 -9.70 6.86
CA PRO A 217 13.03 -8.80 5.77
C PRO A 217 14.18 -7.86 6.13
N GLU A 218 15.07 -7.59 5.18
CA GLU A 218 16.13 -6.58 5.38
C GLU A 218 15.65 -5.17 5.08
N ARG A 219 14.57 -5.03 4.31
CA ARG A 219 13.97 -3.75 3.92
C ARG A 219 12.46 -3.89 3.75
N PHE A 220 11.76 -2.77 3.90
CA PHE A 220 10.34 -2.62 3.64
C PHE A 220 10.12 -1.54 2.58
N PHE A 221 9.02 -1.68 1.83
CA PHE A 221 8.58 -0.68 0.88
C PHE A 221 7.17 -0.17 1.20
N LYS A 222 6.89 1.06 0.78
CA LYS A 222 5.53 1.60 0.74
C LYS A 222 5.37 2.45 -0.51
N VAL A 223 4.38 2.14 -1.34
CA VAL A 223 3.97 2.91 -2.51
C VAL A 223 2.67 3.61 -2.19
N ILE A 224 2.59 4.91 -2.50
CA ILE A 224 1.46 5.77 -2.15
C ILE A 224 1.05 6.54 -3.40
N PHE A 225 -0.21 6.42 -3.80
CA PHE A 225 -0.80 7.14 -4.92
C PHE A 225 -1.94 8.04 -4.45
N ALA A 226 -1.88 9.31 -4.85
CA ALA A 226 -2.93 10.30 -4.63
C ALA A 226 -3.63 10.57 -5.98
N PRO A 227 -4.66 9.80 -6.35
CA PRO A 227 -5.29 9.90 -7.66
C PRO A 227 -5.98 11.26 -7.88
N TYR A 228 -6.63 11.81 -6.84
CA TYR A 228 -7.40 13.07 -6.94
C TYR A 228 -6.58 14.33 -6.64
N ALA A 229 -5.27 14.17 -6.46
CA ALA A 229 -4.38 15.31 -6.45
C ALA A 229 -4.37 16.03 -7.80
N ASN A 230 -4.07 17.33 -7.81
CA ASN A 230 -3.90 18.09 -9.05
C ASN A 230 -2.48 18.69 -9.13
N PRO A 231 -1.59 18.13 -9.98
CA PRO A 231 -1.76 16.91 -10.76
C PRO A 231 -1.74 15.63 -9.88
N PRO A 232 -2.26 14.50 -10.38
CA PRO A 232 -2.12 13.19 -9.73
C PRO A 232 -0.65 12.84 -9.53
N ARG A 233 -0.33 12.14 -8.45
CA ARG A 233 1.06 11.84 -8.09
C ARG A 233 1.19 10.56 -7.29
N ALA A 234 2.30 9.86 -7.49
CA ALA A 234 2.71 8.73 -6.67
C ALA A 234 4.09 8.98 -6.04
N ILE A 235 4.40 8.20 -5.01
CA ILE A 235 5.72 8.18 -4.35
C ILE A 235 5.97 6.81 -3.73
N GLY A 236 7.20 6.34 -3.83
CA GLY A 236 7.68 5.14 -3.15
C GLY A 236 8.56 5.49 -1.96
N PHE A 237 8.67 4.57 -1.01
CA PHE A 237 9.65 4.59 0.07
C PHE A 237 10.28 3.21 0.17
N ILE A 238 11.59 3.17 0.43
CA ILE A 238 12.30 1.95 0.81
C ILE A 238 13.07 2.25 2.08
N MET A 239 12.84 1.46 3.12
CA MET A 239 13.48 1.64 4.42
C MET A 239 14.20 0.38 4.86
N PRO A 240 15.43 0.48 5.39
CA PRO A 240 16.10 -0.66 6.00
C PRO A 240 15.37 -1.11 7.26
N ASN A 241 15.36 -2.42 7.52
CA ASN A 241 14.82 -3.03 8.73
C ASN A 241 15.79 -2.82 9.92
N SER A 242 16.05 -1.56 10.22
CA SER A 242 16.91 -1.01 11.27
C SER A 242 16.62 0.48 11.40
N ALA A 243 17.22 1.17 12.37
CA ALA A 243 17.06 2.61 12.55
C ALA A 243 17.59 3.42 11.34
N PRO A 244 16.73 4.01 10.49
CA PRO A 244 17.21 4.85 9.39
C PRO A 244 17.70 6.18 9.98
N GLN A 245 18.95 6.56 9.67
CA GLN A 245 19.53 7.81 10.17
C GLN A 245 18.96 9.03 9.46
N GLU A 246 18.45 8.84 8.25
CA GLU A 246 18.05 9.94 7.38
C GLU A 246 16.58 10.34 7.59
N GLY A 247 16.16 11.43 6.95
CA GLY A 247 14.77 11.90 6.96
C GLY A 247 13.87 11.10 6.02
N LEU A 248 12.56 11.33 6.07
CA LEU A 248 11.64 10.71 5.09
C LEU A 248 11.95 11.14 3.64
N GLU A 249 12.38 12.40 3.43
CA GLU A 249 12.69 12.91 2.09
C GLU A 249 13.79 12.11 1.38
N SER A 250 14.83 11.69 2.12
CA SER A 250 15.95 10.90 1.57
C SER A 250 15.62 9.42 1.39
N LEU A 251 14.61 8.91 2.09
CA LEU A 251 14.13 7.53 1.96
C LEU A 251 13.08 7.40 0.84
N ALA A 252 12.66 8.52 0.25
CA ALA A 252 11.71 8.55 -0.85
C ALA A 252 12.39 8.12 -2.16
N VAL A 253 11.69 7.29 -2.91
CA VAL A 253 12.09 6.77 -4.23
C VAL A 253 10.90 6.86 -5.19
N SER A 254 11.15 6.57 -6.47
CA SER A 254 10.08 6.41 -7.46
C SER A 254 9.36 5.09 -7.24
N VAL A 255 8.14 4.98 -7.75
CA VAL A 255 7.45 3.67 -7.80
C VAL A 255 8.26 2.72 -8.69
N ASP A 256 8.83 3.23 -9.78
CA ASP A 256 9.77 2.50 -10.65
C ASP A 256 10.90 1.80 -9.90
N ASN A 257 11.49 2.49 -8.92
CA ASN A 257 12.58 1.92 -8.13
C ASN A 257 12.08 0.79 -7.24
N VAL A 258 10.86 0.89 -6.73
CA VAL A 258 10.23 -0.20 -5.96
C VAL A 258 9.98 -1.40 -6.88
N GLU A 259 9.39 -1.18 -8.06
CA GLU A 259 9.15 -2.22 -9.08
C GLU A 259 10.44 -2.91 -9.54
N GLU A 260 11.52 -2.16 -9.77
CA GLU A 260 12.80 -2.75 -10.16
C GLU A 260 13.32 -3.74 -9.10
N ILE A 261 13.05 -3.48 -7.82
CA ILE A 261 13.54 -4.27 -6.70
C ILE A 261 12.63 -5.46 -6.38
N THR A 262 11.31 -5.25 -6.37
CA THR A 262 10.33 -6.29 -6.04
C THR A 262 10.05 -7.19 -7.24
N GLY A 263 10.11 -6.65 -8.45
CA GLY A 263 9.59 -7.26 -9.68
C GLY A 263 8.07 -7.14 -9.81
N PHE A 264 7.43 -6.38 -8.92
CA PHE A 264 5.99 -6.10 -8.98
C PHE A 264 5.71 -5.02 -10.02
N ASP A 265 4.44 -4.90 -10.36
CA ASP A 265 3.91 -3.88 -11.25
C ASP A 265 2.67 -3.30 -10.58
N PHE A 266 2.80 -2.05 -10.13
CA PHE A 266 1.80 -1.34 -9.36
C PHE A 266 0.96 -0.50 -10.30
N PHE A 267 -0.33 -0.33 -9.99
CA PHE A 267 -1.20 0.53 -10.80
C PHE A 267 -1.31 0.14 -12.28
N SER A 268 -1.11 -1.15 -12.61
CA SER A 268 -1.08 -1.71 -13.98
C SER A 268 -2.33 -1.49 -14.84
N CYS A 269 -3.41 -1.02 -14.23
CA CYS A 269 -4.61 -0.64 -14.96
C CYS A 269 -4.79 0.84 -15.21
N LEU A 270 -3.85 1.68 -14.79
CA LEU A 270 -3.73 3.01 -15.34
C LEU A 270 -3.32 2.90 -16.81
N PRO A 271 -3.82 3.79 -17.69
CA PRO A 271 -3.25 3.95 -19.01
C PRO A 271 -1.73 4.17 -18.92
N ASP A 272 -0.96 3.46 -19.75
CA ASP A 272 0.50 3.40 -19.63
C ASP A 272 1.20 4.76 -19.55
N ASP A 273 0.63 5.80 -20.17
CA ASP A 273 1.21 7.13 -20.18
C ASP A 273 1.00 7.88 -18.86
N ILE A 274 -0.12 7.63 -18.17
CA ILE A 274 -0.40 8.13 -16.82
C ILE A 274 0.47 7.38 -15.82
N GLU A 275 0.46 6.06 -15.94
CA GLU A 275 1.26 5.14 -15.14
C GLU A 275 2.75 5.55 -15.18
N SER A 276 3.32 5.67 -16.38
CA SER A 276 4.72 6.10 -16.58
C SER A 276 5.01 7.48 -15.99
N GLU A 277 4.06 8.41 -16.05
CA GLU A 277 4.22 9.76 -15.49
C GLU A 277 4.20 9.74 -13.96
N VAL A 278 3.28 9.02 -13.32
CA VAL A 278 3.16 9.01 -11.86
C VAL A 278 4.26 8.18 -11.21
N GLU A 279 4.65 7.07 -11.83
CA GLU A 279 5.61 6.13 -11.25
C GLU A 279 7.05 6.64 -11.23
N SER A 280 7.41 7.50 -12.20
CA SER A 280 8.76 8.04 -12.34
C SER A 280 9.07 9.22 -11.41
N GLN A 281 8.06 9.77 -10.72
CA GLN A 281 8.22 10.95 -9.89
C GLN A 281 8.84 10.63 -8.53
N VAL A 282 9.78 11.49 -8.10
CA VAL A 282 10.33 11.51 -6.74
C VAL A 282 10.37 12.94 -6.23
N ASN A 283 9.22 13.44 -5.77
CA ASN A 283 9.13 14.81 -5.24
C ASN A 283 8.41 14.86 -3.90
N TYR A 284 9.11 14.42 -2.84
CA TYR A 284 8.61 14.45 -1.46
C TYR A 284 8.14 15.84 -0.99
N ARG A 285 8.73 16.92 -1.53
CA ARG A 285 8.36 18.29 -1.14
C ARG A 285 6.94 18.65 -1.57
N ILE A 286 6.48 18.19 -2.73
CA ILE A 286 5.09 18.39 -3.17
C ILE A 286 4.13 17.74 -2.18
N TRP A 287 4.49 16.57 -1.66
CA TRP A 287 3.69 15.87 -0.65
C TRP A 287 3.61 16.63 0.68
N ASN A 288 4.47 17.60 0.97
CA ASN A 288 4.42 18.38 2.22
C ASN A 288 3.97 19.84 2.04
N ARG A 289 3.51 20.24 0.86
CA ARG A 289 2.91 21.57 0.67
C ARG A 289 1.54 21.63 1.34
N ARG A 290 1.31 22.69 2.12
CA ARG A 290 -0.03 23.04 2.63
C ARG A 290 -0.92 23.44 1.44
N LYS A 291 -2.20 23.07 1.46
CA LYS A 291 -3.20 23.69 0.57
C LYS A 291 -3.16 25.20 0.84
N ARG A 292 -2.96 25.98 -0.23
CA ARG A 292 -3.14 27.44 -0.18
C ARG A 292 -4.62 27.76 -0.18
#